data_AF-A0A0K0EUV2-F1
#
_entry.id   AF-A0A0K0EUV2-F1
#
_cell.length_a   1.000
_cell.length_b   1.000
_cell.length_c   1.000
_cell.angle_alpha   90.00
_cell.angle_beta   90.00
_cell.angle_gamma   90.00
#
_symmetry.space_group_name_H-M   'P 1'
#
loop_
_entity.id
_entity.type
_entity.pdbx_description
1 polymer ?
#
loop_
_entity_poly.entity_id
_entity_poly.type
_entity_poly.pdbx_seq_one_letter_code
_entity_poly.pdbx_strand_id
1 'polypeptide(L)'
;MLKGESVKFTWIIRNQTMHYHPDLSLVGEGPLPRNKTLLRKTSLLDEPSKFISKMLNYNHAYILERYQNQLKNLFNKRYIFDMEIDTSNINFKKMNEINENLHEVKKSTKDYQIAKLSNKDWRSYTKFMHMMSNTIHSIKDRYKVTFCTQAYLKCRELLFLSHDWFFEKYKTHTKIRILHLCEAPGAFVYAIHDFYQLPTVEKDNSFFEWKMNSLNPFIKENELCAFKDEAGLMERFSENMFYGSDNTGDILNFTGEEIKNLIVDGKYDFITADGSINSMECQGKQELNVLPLIEKEILIALETLNAGGMFIVKMYTFFEQETQVLVTKLCQMFEKIQVVKPSCSKASNSEVYLICLNFNGSEIFVEREKVICNIVRCSEIFANYQIEAIQINKDAYDSDLLKSPIAKSTINLIKSEAINEYFDKIMVPISHKTSN
;
A
#
# COMPACT_ATOMS: atom_id res chain seq x y z
N MET A 1 48.58 26.61 -3.49
CA MET A 1 48.59 26.15 -4.89
C MET A 1 48.66 24.64 -4.90
N LEU A 2 47.55 23.97 -5.23
CA LEU A 2 47.48 22.73 -6.00
C LEU A 2 45.99 22.48 -6.29
N LYS A 3 45.68 22.41 -7.59
CA LYS A 3 44.37 22.24 -8.24
C LYS A 3 43.83 20.84 -7.90
N GLY A 4 42.54 20.55 -7.74
CA GLY A 4 41.36 21.13 -8.38
C GLY A 4 40.94 20.26 -9.57
N GLU A 5 40.47 19.03 -9.33
CA GLU A 5 39.83 18.20 -10.37
C GLU A 5 38.41 17.80 -9.93
N SER A 6 37.44 18.30 -10.69
CA SER A 6 36.01 17.99 -10.57
C SER A 6 35.67 16.82 -11.48
N VAL A 7 35.19 15.71 -10.93
CA VAL A 7 34.64 14.61 -11.72
C VAL A 7 33.17 14.93 -12.06
N LYS A 8 32.89 15.20 -13.34
CA LYS A 8 31.54 15.31 -13.89
C LYS A 8 31.03 13.91 -14.26
N PHE A 9 29.93 13.47 -13.66
CA PHE A 9 29.17 12.31 -14.14
C PHE A 9 28.10 12.79 -15.13
N THR A 10 28.27 12.44 -16.41
CA THR A 10 27.26 12.61 -17.47
C THR A 10 26.41 11.34 -17.57
N TRP A 11 25.10 11.47 -17.30
CA TRP A 11 24.11 10.44 -17.56
C TRP A 11 23.72 10.47 -19.05
N ILE A 12 24.04 9.41 -19.79
CA ILE A 12 23.53 9.17 -21.15
C ILE A 12 22.36 8.19 -21.02
N ILE A 13 21.13 8.71 -21.11
CA ILE A 13 19.93 7.87 -21.27
C ILE A 13 19.84 7.49 -22.75
N ARG A 14 20.14 6.22 -23.07
CA ARG A 14 19.82 5.65 -24.39
C ARG A 14 18.37 5.20 -24.39
N ASN A 15 17.52 5.92 -25.12
CA ASN A 15 16.19 5.46 -25.52
C ASN A 15 16.33 4.24 -26.45
N GLN A 16 15.83 3.09 -26.06
CA GLN A 16 15.47 2.01 -26.99
C GLN A 16 13.96 1.95 -27.12
N THR A 17 13.47 2.40 -28.28
CA THR A 17 12.11 2.21 -28.76
C THR A 17 11.93 0.76 -29.21
N MET A 18 11.04 0.01 -28.56
CA MET A 18 10.52 -1.26 -29.08
C MET A 18 9.50 -0.98 -30.19
N HIS A 19 9.78 -1.48 -31.40
CA HIS A 19 8.85 -1.46 -32.53
C HIS A 19 7.81 -2.58 -32.38
N TYR A 20 6.52 -2.21 -32.39
CA TYR A 20 5.40 -3.15 -32.52
C TYR A 20 5.06 -3.31 -34.01
N HIS A 21 5.09 -4.56 -34.50
CA HIS A 21 4.55 -4.95 -35.81
C HIS A 21 3.06 -5.31 -35.66
N PRO A 22 2.14 -4.76 -36.48
CA PRO A 22 0.77 -5.22 -36.54
C PRO A 22 0.56 -6.06 -37.80
N ASP A 23 0.03 -7.29 -37.64
CA ASP A 23 -0.71 -7.98 -38.69
C ASP A 23 -1.94 -8.64 -38.06
N LEU A 24 -3.12 -8.11 -38.40
CA LEU A 24 -4.42 -8.69 -38.12
C LEU A 24 -5.22 -8.61 -39.43
N SER A 25 -5.58 -9.76 -39.97
CA SER A 25 -6.52 -9.90 -41.07
C SER A 25 -7.97 -9.83 -40.55
N LEU A 26 -8.73 -8.96 -41.21
CA LEU A 26 -10.15 -8.64 -41.03
C LEU A 26 -11.07 -9.76 -41.55
N VAL A 27 -12.23 -9.98 -40.91
CA VAL A 27 -13.53 -10.17 -41.58
C VAL A 27 -14.70 -9.79 -40.63
N GLY A 28 -15.66 -8.98 -41.11
CA GLY A 28 -17.07 -9.07 -40.69
C GLY A 28 -17.77 -7.77 -40.27
N GLU A 29 -18.41 -7.09 -41.23
CA GLU A 29 -19.21 -5.86 -41.06
C GLU A 29 -20.64 -6.09 -40.53
N GLY A 30 -21.22 -5.04 -39.91
CA GLY A 30 -22.66 -4.86 -39.68
C GLY A 30 -22.99 -3.59 -38.86
N PRO A 31 -23.77 -2.60 -39.35
CA PRO A 31 -23.79 -1.24 -38.79
C PRO A 31 -25.03 -0.92 -37.95
N LEU A 32 -24.88 -0.23 -36.81
CA LEU A 32 -25.95 0.47 -36.08
C LEU A 32 -25.39 1.73 -35.36
N PRO A 33 -26.23 2.72 -34.98
CA PRO A 33 -26.08 4.10 -35.45
C PRO A 33 -25.31 5.06 -34.52
N ARG A 34 -24.85 6.14 -35.15
CA ARG A 34 -24.05 7.25 -34.63
C ARG A 34 -24.75 8.00 -33.50
N ASN A 35 -24.13 8.02 -32.32
CA ASN A 35 -24.12 9.15 -31.41
C ASN A 35 -22.69 9.31 -30.86
N LYS A 36 -21.82 9.93 -31.68
CA LYS A 36 -20.48 10.34 -31.26
C LYS A 36 -20.55 11.77 -30.70
N THR A 37 -20.77 11.88 -29.39
CA THR A 37 -20.24 13.03 -28.66
C THR A 37 -18.76 12.73 -28.43
N LEU A 38 -17.92 13.30 -29.29
CA LEU A 38 -16.47 13.13 -29.27
C LEU A 38 -15.93 13.78 -27.98
N LEU A 39 -15.69 12.97 -26.94
CA LEU A 39 -14.79 13.33 -25.84
C LEU A 39 -13.37 13.41 -26.42
N ARG A 40 -12.96 14.61 -26.83
CA ARG A 40 -11.55 14.92 -27.09
C ARG A 40 -10.78 14.67 -25.79
N LYS A 41 -9.94 13.64 -25.76
CA LYS A 41 -8.79 13.58 -24.87
C LYS A 41 -7.83 14.70 -25.27
N THR A 42 -8.02 15.89 -24.71
CA THR A 42 -6.97 16.92 -24.67
C THR A 42 -6.11 16.65 -23.44
N SER A 43 -4.84 16.34 -23.65
CA SER A 43 -3.79 16.51 -22.64
C SER A 43 -3.91 17.90 -22.04
N LEU A 44 -4.14 18.00 -20.73
CA LEU A 44 -4.27 19.27 -20.00
C LEU A 44 -2.95 20.07 -19.89
N LEU A 45 -1.98 19.83 -20.78
CA LEU A 45 -0.69 20.53 -20.84
C LEU A 45 -0.52 21.42 -22.07
N ASP A 46 -1.49 21.48 -22.98
CA ASP A 46 -1.38 22.32 -24.18
C ASP A 46 -1.98 23.71 -23.94
N GLU A 47 -1.09 24.72 -23.98
CA GLU A 47 -1.26 26.19 -23.88
C GLU A 47 -1.13 26.86 -22.49
N PRO A 48 -1.93 26.56 -21.44
CA PRO A 48 -1.83 27.25 -20.13
C PRO A 48 -0.52 26.99 -19.37
N SER A 49 0.11 25.82 -19.61
CA SER A 49 1.32 25.37 -18.90
C SER A 49 2.53 26.28 -19.17
N LYS A 50 2.68 26.79 -20.40
CA LYS A 50 3.75 27.72 -20.80
C LYS A 50 3.59 29.11 -20.17
N PHE A 51 2.38 29.51 -19.79
CA PHE A 51 2.12 30.80 -19.16
C PHE A 51 2.40 30.72 -17.65
N ILE A 52 1.99 29.63 -17.00
CA ILE A 52 2.27 29.36 -15.58
C ILE A 52 3.78 29.19 -15.34
N SER A 53 4.52 28.54 -16.26
CA SER A 53 5.97 28.37 -16.12
C SER A 53 6.76 29.68 -16.15
N LYS A 54 6.19 30.76 -16.72
CA LYS A 54 6.82 32.10 -16.73
C LYS A 54 6.64 32.86 -15.41
N MET A 55 5.67 32.47 -14.57
CA MET A 55 5.39 33.12 -13.28
C MET A 55 5.98 32.35 -12.09
N LEU A 56 6.44 31.12 -12.30
CA LEU A 56 7.14 30.33 -11.31
C LEU A 56 8.66 30.50 -11.46
N ASN A 57 9.38 30.50 -10.34
CA ASN A 57 10.82 30.33 -10.41
C ASN A 57 11.17 28.90 -10.86
N TYR A 58 12.39 28.71 -11.36
CA TYR A 58 12.86 27.44 -11.88
C TYR A 58 12.70 26.29 -10.88
N ASN A 59 13.04 26.51 -9.60
CA ASN A 59 12.95 25.47 -8.56
C ASN A 59 11.50 25.01 -8.35
N HIS A 60 10.55 25.95 -8.29
CA HIS A 60 9.12 25.63 -8.15
C HIS A 60 8.60 24.85 -9.35
N ALA A 61 8.94 25.27 -10.57
CA ALA A 61 8.53 24.56 -11.78
C ALA A 61 9.07 23.12 -11.80
N TYR A 62 10.35 22.93 -11.47
CA TYR A 62 11.00 21.62 -11.39
C TYR A 62 10.36 20.69 -10.34
N ILE A 63 10.05 21.23 -9.15
CA ILE A 63 9.42 20.45 -8.08
C ILE A 63 7.99 20.03 -8.48
N LEU A 64 7.23 20.93 -9.12
CA LEU A 64 5.88 20.63 -9.59
C LEU A 64 5.86 19.58 -10.71
N GLU A 65 6.85 19.59 -11.61
CA GLU A 65 7.00 18.55 -12.64
C GLU A 65 7.24 17.17 -12.00
N ARG A 66 8.16 17.10 -11.02
CA ARG A 66 8.39 15.86 -10.25
C ARG A 66 7.13 15.42 -9.51
N TYR A 67 6.40 16.36 -8.90
CA TYR A 67 5.15 16.08 -8.22
C TYR A 67 4.08 15.53 -9.18
N GLN A 68 3.95 16.08 -10.40
CA GLN A 68 3.08 15.53 -11.44
C GLN A 68 3.51 14.12 -11.86
N ASN A 69 4.81 13.86 -11.97
CA ASN A 69 5.29 12.52 -12.33
C ASN A 69 4.95 11.47 -11.27
N GLN A 70 4.87 11.85 -9.99
CA GLN A 70 4.39 10.93 -8.94
C GLN A 70 2.93 10.49 -9.16
N LEU A 71 2.08 11.33 -9.76
CA LEU A 71 0.69 10.98 -10.06
C LEU A 71 0.61 9.84 -11.09
N LYS A 72 1.42 9.90 -12.16
CA LYS A 72 1.41 8.90 -13.25
C LYS A 72 1.60 7.46 -12.75
N ASN A 73 2.37 7.28 -11.67
CA ASN A 73 2.68 5.98 -11.09
C ASN A 73 1.96 5.73 -9.75
N LEU A 74 1.05 6.61 -9.31
CA LEU A 74 0.50 6.61 -7.97
C LEU A 74 -0.17 5.27 -7.58
N PHE A 75 -1.00 4.73 -8.48
CA PHE A 75 -1.75 3.47 -8.27
C PHE A 75 -1.04 2.22 -8.81
N ASN A 76 0.18 2.39 -9.33
CA ASN A 76 0.98 1.32 -9.93
C ASN A 76 2.26 1.02 -9.13
N LYS A 77 2.35 1.47 -7.87
CA LYS A 77 3.47 1.19 -6.97
C LYS A 77 3.39 -0.24 -6.43
N ARG A 78 3.58 -1.20 -7.33
CA ARG A 78 3.57 -2.63 -7.04
C ARG A 78 4.73 -3.36 -7.71
N TYR A 79 5.15 -4.46 -7.11
CA TYR A 79 6.12 -5.39 -7.67
C TYR A 79 5.56 -6.81 -7.52
N ILE A 80 5.47 -7.57 -8.61
CA ILE A 80 5.01 -8.96 -8.60
C ILE A 80 6.25 -9.84 -8.61
N PHE A 81 6.31 -10.82 -7.71
CA PHE A 81 7.42 -11.76 -7.66
C PHE A 81 7.40 -12.64 -8.92
N ASP A 82 8.53 -12.66 -9.63
CA ASP A 82 8.75 -13.46 -10.83
C ASP A 82 9.60 -14.68 -10.47
N MET A 83 8.98 -15.85 -10.40
CA MET A 83 9.69 -17.11 -10.10
C MET A 83 10.42 -17.70 -11.31
N GLU A 84 10.42 -17.01 -12.45
CA GLU A 84 11.26 -17.31 -13.62
C GLU A 84 12.36 -16.27 -13.85
N ILE A 85 12.62 -15.43 -12.84
CA ILE A 85 13.63 -14.38 -12.88
C ILE A 85 15.04 -14.93 -13.17
N ASP A 86 15.75 -14.28 -14.11
CA ASP A 86 17.17 -14.55 -14.35
C ASP A 86 18.02 -14.15 -13.13
N THR A 87 18.74 -15.13 -12.58
CA THR A 87 19.59 -15.00 -11.41
C THR A 87 21.06 -14.73 -11.75
N SER A 88 21.44 -14.71 -13.03
CA SER A 88 22.84 -14.60 -13.47
C SER A 88 23.51 -13.27 -13.08
N ASN A 89 22.72 -12.19 -12.93
CA ASN A 89 23.19 -10.83 -12.60
C ASN A 89 22.97 -10.41 -11.14
N ILE A 90 22.76 -11.34 -10.20
CA ILE A 90 22.53 -10.98 -8.80
C ILE A 90 23.80 -10.43 -8.18
N ASN A 91 23.83 -9.12 -7.94
CA ASN A 91 24.79 -8.52 -7.05
C ASN A 91 24.23 -8.53 -5.62
N PHE A 92 24.60 -9.54 -4.81
CA PHE A 92 24.20 -9.60 -3.41
C PHE A 92 24.66 -8.39 -2.58
N LYS A 93 25.70 -7.67 -3.02
CA LYS A 93 26.12 -6.40 -2.37
C LYS A 93 25.11 -5.28 -2.60
N LYS A 94 24.32 -5.37 -3.67
CA LYS A 94 23.30 -4.36 -4.01
C LYS A 94 22.27 -4.20 -2.90
N MET A 95 21.92 -5.27 -2.18
CA MET A 95 21.00 -5.16 -1.04
C MET A 95 21.57 -4.26 0.05
N ASN A 96 22.84 -4.46 0.41
CA ASN A 96 23.52 -3.64 1.41
C ASN A 96 23.65 -2.19 0.94
N GLU A 97 23.99 -1.96 -0.33
CA GLU A 97 24.06 -0.62 -0.92
C GLU A 97 22.70 0.11 -0.86
N ILE A 98 21.60 -0.58 -1.20
CA ILE A 98 20.25 -0.02 -1.09
C ILE A 98 19.91 0.32 0.35
N ASN A 99 20.23 -0.60 1.28
CA ASN A 99 19.95 -0.42 2.70
C ASN A 99 20.72 0.78 3.27
N GLU A 100 22.02 0.86 3.01
CA GLU A 100 22.90 1.95 3.44
C GLU A 100 22.41 3.30 2.91
N ASN A 101 22.11 3.39 1.61
CA ASN A 101 21.58 4.61 0.98
C ASN A 101 20.25 5.04 1.62
N LEU A 102 19.31 4.12 1.80
CA LEU A 102 18.03 4.44 2.43
C LEU A 102 18.20 4.89 3.88
N HIS A 103 19.08 4.24 4.65
CA HIS A 103 19.42 4.65 6.00
C HIS A 103 20.05 6.04 6.05
N GLU A 104 20.97 6.35 5.15
CA GLU A 104 21.60 7.66 5.05
C GLU A 104 20.59 8.77 4.73
N VAL A 105 19.68 8.54 3.77
CA VAL A 105 18.61 9.49 3.43
C VAL A 105 17.66 9.71 4.61
N LYS A 106 17.25 8.64 5.31
CA LYS A 106 16.41 8.75 6.52
C LYS A 106 17.11 9.53 7.63
N LYS A 107 18.38 9.22 7.90
CA LYS A 107 19.19 9.90 8.91
C LYS A 107 19.36 11.38 8.58
N SER A 108 19.78 11.73 7.36
CA SER A 108 19.92 13.12 6.92
C SER A 108 18.61 13.92 6.99
N THR A 109 17.47 13.24 6.85
CA THR A 109 16.15 13.86 6.99
C THR A 109 15.80 14.14 8.45
N LYS A 110 16.15 13.24 9.36
CA LYS A 110 16.01 13.47 10.81
C LYS A 110 16.90 14.62 11.27
N ASP A 111 18.16 14.63 10.83
CA ASP A 111 19.12 15.71 11.14
C ASP A 111 18.63 17.05 10.57
N TYR A 112 18.09 17.06 9.35
CA TYR A 112 17.46 18.22 8.73
C TYR A 112 16.26 18.75 9.54
N GLN A 113 15.38 17.87 10.03
CA GLN A 113 14.24 18.25 10.87
C GLN A 113 14.69 18.91 12.17
N ILE A 114 15.73 18.37 12.82
CA ILE A 114 16.30 18.91 14.05
C ILE A 114 16.92 20.29 13.78
N ALA A 115 17.65 20.44 12.67
CA ALA A 115 18.41 21.65 12.37
C ALA A 115 17.53 22.83 11.89
N LYS A 116 16.48 22.57 11.11
CA LYS A 116 15.69 23.64 10.46
C LYS A 116 14.35 23.96 11.10
N LEU A 117 13.81 23.10 11.97
CA LEU A 117 12.39 23.14 12.30
C LEU A 117 12.07 22.91 13.77
N SER A 118 10.99 23.54 14.23
CA SER A 118 10.17 22.93 15.27
C SER A 118 9.46 21.72 14.64
N ASN A 119 9.45 20.55 15.28
CA ASN A 119 8.86 19.33 14.71
C ASN A 119 7.39 19.47 14.20
N LYS A 120 6.67 20.53 14.62
CA LYS A 120 5.27 20.80 14.22
C LYS A 120 5.15 21.32 12.79
N ASP A 121 6.12 22.10 12.29
CA ASP A 121 6.05 22.72 10.96
C ASP A 121 6.29 21.68 9.86
N TRP A 122 7.25 20.77 10.05
CA TRP A 122 7.54 19.69 9.08
C TRP A 122 6.37 18.73 8.88
N ARG A 123 5.71 18.33 9.96
CA ARG A 123 4.57 17.40 9.91
C ARG A 123 3.39 18.01 9.15
N SER A 124 3.11 19.29 9.40
CA SER A 124 2.06 20.03 8.71
C SER A 124 2.39 20.18 7.22
N TYR A 125 3.67 20.45 6.91
CA TYR A 125 4.17 20.59 5.54
C TYR A 125 4.05 19.27 4.76
N THR A 126 4.59 18.17 5.30
CA THR A 126 4.52 16.85 4.65
C THR A 126 3.10 16.31 4.55
N LYS A 127 2.23 16.63 5.51
CA LYS A 127 0.79 16.37 5.41
C LYS A 127 0.18 17.12 4.22
N PHE A 128 0.54 18.38 4.01
CA PHE A 128 0.10 19.10 2.81
C PHE A 128 0.70 18.47 1.54
N MET A 129 1.98 18.12 1.51
CA MET A 129 2.58 17.56 0.29
C MET A 129 2.07 16.16 -0.06
N HIS A 130 1.50 15.41 0.89
CA HIS A 130 0.92 14.10 0.59
C HIS A 130 -0.21 14.20 -0.44
N MET A 131 -0.06 13.49 -1.55
CA MET A 131 -0.96 13.57 -2.72
C MET A 131 -2.40 13.19 -2.37
N MET A 132 -2.59 12.21 -1.49
CA MET A 132 -3.91 11.72 -1.05
C MET A 132 -4.39 12.34 0.26
N SER A 133 -3.84 13.50 0.67
CA SER A 133 -4.14 14.12 1.97
C SER A 133 -5.60 14.53 2.18
N ASN A 134 -6.32 14.86 1.09
CA ASN A 134 -7.71 15.33 1.13
C ASN A 134 -8.74 14.22 0.79
N THR A 135 -8.28 12.99 0.54
CA THR A 135 -9.12 11.90 0.06
C THR A 135 -10.18 11.50 1.09
N ILE A 136 -9.83 11.45 2.38
CA ILE A 136 -10.78 11.09 3.46
C ILE A 136 -11.98 12.03 3.49
N HIS A 137 -11.74 13.36 3.44
CA HIS A 137 -12.81 14.35 3.44
C HIS A 137 -13.70 14.20 2.20
N SER A 138 -13.07 14.08 1.04
CA SER A 138 -13.77 13.94 -0.25
C SER A 138 -14.66 12.68 -0.31
N ILE A 139 -14.24 11.58 0.32
CA ILE A 139 -15.03 10.33 0.38
C ILE A 139 -16.18 10.46 1.35
N LYS A 140 -15.95 11.02 2.54
CA LYS A 140 -17.03 11.22 3.52
C LYS A 140 -18.16 12.07 2.92
N ASP A 141 -17.82 13.11 2.17
CA ASP A 141 -18.78 13.99 1.54
C ASP A 141 -19.55 13.31 0.39
N ARG A 142 -18.87 12.50 -0.44
CA ARG A 142 -19.46 11.89 -1.65
C ARG A 142 -20.17 10.56 -1.41
N TYR A 143 -19.62 9.70 -0.56
CA TYR A 143 -20.07 8.31 -0.38
C TYR A 143 -20.72 8.04 0.98
N LYS A 144 -20.73 9.02 1.90
CA LYS A 144 -21.34 8.90 3.24
C LYS A 144 -20.91 7.64 4.01
N VAL A 145 -19.65 7.25 3.85
CA VAL A 145 -19.06 6.08 4.52
C VAL A 145 -19.08 6.24 6.04
N THR A 146 -19.37 5.14 6.74
CA THR A 146 -19.55 5.14 8.21
C THR A 146 -18.23 5.43 8.95
N PHE A 147 -17.13 4.80 8.51
CA PHE A 147 -15.82 4.98 9.12
C PHE A 147 -14.73 4.97 8.05
N CYS A 148 -14.04 6.09 7.88
CA CYS A 148 -13.00 6.27 6.86
C CYS A 148 -11.74 6.89 7.46
N THR A 149 -10.67 6.11 7.42
CA THR A 149 -9.30 6.48 7.83
C THR A 149 -8.33 6.23 6.67
N GLN A 150 -7.04 6.51 6.86
CA GLN A 150 -6.04 6.13 5.87
C GLN A 150 -5.99 4.61 5.66
N ALA A 151 -6.17 3.81 6.72
CA ALA A 151 -6.19 2.35 6.62
C ALA A 151 -7.37 1.85 5.77
N TYR A 152 -8.56 2.45 5.93
CA TYR A 152 -9.72 2.18 5.07
C TYR A 152 -9.36 2.38 3.58
N LEU A 153 -8.70 3.49 3.25
CA LEU A 153 -8.32 3.81 1.86
C LEU A 153 -7.28 2.85 1.29
N LYS A 154 -6.32 2.43 2.11
CA LYS A 154 -5.34 1.41 1.72
C LYS A 154 -6.05 0.09 1.44
N CYS A 155 -6.95 -0.34 2.33
CA CYS A 155 -7.72 -1.57 2.16
C CYS A 155 -8.50 -1.57 0.84
N ARG A 156 -9.27 -0.51 0.56
CA ARG A 156 -10.01 -0.36 -0.71
C ARG A 156 -9.11 -0.53 -1.94
N GLU A 157 -7.90 0.02 -1.92
CA GLU A 157 -6.94 -0.13 -3.01
C GLU A 157 -6.37 -1.55 -3.10
N LEU A 158 -6.09 -2.20 -1.97
CA LEU A 158 -5.65 -3.59 -1.91
C LEU A 158 -6.74 -4.56 -2.42
N LEU A 159 -8.01 -4.32 -2.06
CA LEU A 159 -9.17 -5.07 -2.57
C LEU A 159 -9.33 -4.90 -4.08
N PHE A 160 -9.13 -3.69 -4.61
CA PHE A 160 -9.14 -3.44 -6.05
C PHE A 160 -8.02 -4.19 -6.78
N LEU A 161 -6.81 -4.24 -6.23
CA LEU A 161 -5.70 -5.00 -6.83
C LEU A 161 -5.92 -6.52 -6.80
N SER A 162 -6.79 -6.98 -5.92
CA SER A 162 -7.23 -8.37 -5.81
C SER A 162 -8.65 -8.60 -6.34
N HIS A 163 -9.18 -7.67 -7.15
CA HIS A 163 -10.58 -7.65 -7.55
C HIS A 163 -11.01 -8.96 -8.21
N ASP A 164 -10.20 -9.52 -9.11
CA ASP A 164 -10.51 -10.77 -9.82
C ASP A 164 -10.75 -11.94 -8.84
N TRP A 165 -9.98 -12.04 -7.76
CA TRP A 165 -10.15 -13.09 -6.76
C TRP A 165 -11.51 -12.97 -6.06
N PHE A 166 -11.91 -11.76 -5.69
CA PHE A 166 -13.22 -11.50 -5.08
C PHE A 166 -14.38 -11.66 -6.07
N PHE A 167 -14.21 -11.18 -7.31
CA PHE A 167 -15.23 -11.21 -8.35
C PHE A 167 -15.67 -12.63 -8.69
N GLU A 168 -14.73 -13.58 -8.74
CA GLU A 168 -15.06 -14.98 -8.99
C GLU A 168 -15.94 -15.55 -7.85
N LYS A 169 -15.62 -15.27 -6.58
CA LYS A 169 -16.44 -15.71 -5.43
C LYS A 169 -17.81 -15.04 -5.41
N TYR A 170 -17.85 -13.75 -5.72
CA TYR A 170 -19.09 -12.98 -5.84
C TYR A 170 -20.01 -13.57 -6.92
N LYS A 171 -19.46 -13.88 -8.10
CA LYS A 171 -20.21 -14.45 -9.23
C LYS A 171 -20.78 -15.84 -8.89
N THR A 172 -20.02 -16.66 -8.19
CA THR A 172 -20.48 -18.00 -7.76
C THR A 172 -21.35 -17.97 -6.51
N HIS A 173 -21.66 -16.78 -5.96
CA HIS A 173 -22.40 -16.61 -4.71
C HIS A 173 -21.77 -17.41 -3.56
N THR A 174 -20.45 -17.55 -3.58
CA THR A 174 -19.70 -18.26 -2.54
C THR A 174 -19.50 -17.33 -1.36
N LYS A 175 -20.08 -17.69 -0.22
CA LYS A 175 -19.84 -16.99 1.04
C LYS A 175 -18.39 -17.22 1.47
N ILE A 176 -17.64 -16.15 1.73
CA ILE A 176 -16.24 -16.24 2.18
C ILE A 176 -16.12 -15.97 3.68
N ARG A 177 -15.15 -16.61 4.35
CA ARG A 177 -14.84 -16.34 5.76
C ARG A 177 -13.58 -15.49 5.87
N ILE A 178 -13.67 -14.40 6.63
CA ILE A 178 -12.62 -13.37 6.73
C ILE A 178 -12.06 -13.29 8.14
N LEU A 179 -10.73 -13.29 8.29
CA LEU A 179 -10.06 -13.03 9.56
C LEU A 179 -9.23 -11.75 9.48
N HIS A 180 -9.50 -10.82 10.37
CA HIS A 180 -8.78 -9.55 10.52
C HIS A 180 -7.84 -9.64 11.73
N LEU A 181 -6.53 -9.57 11.51
CA LEU A 181 -5.50 -9.69 12.56
C LEU A 181 -4.90 -8.31 12.90
N CYS A 182 -4.94 -7.96 14.18
CA CYS A 182 -4.42 -6.70 14.71
C CYS A 182 -5.00 -5.43 14.05
N GLU A 183 -6.29 -5.45 13.68
CA GLU A 183 -6.86 -4.40 12.82
C GLU A 183 -7.77 -3.38 13.53
N ALA A 184 -7.72 -3.26 14.85
CA ALA A 184 -8.44 -2.20 15.54
C ALA A 184 -8.03 -0.81 15.00
N PRO A 185 -8.99 0.14 14.85
CA PRO A 185 -10.40 0.07 15.27
C PRO A 185 -11.35 -0.57 14.23
N GLY A 186 -10.84 -1.26 13.21
CA GLY A 186 -11.64 -2.01 12.23
C GLY A 186 -11.79 -1.33 10.86
N ALA A 187 -10.85 -0.47 10.47
CA ALA A 187 -10.95 0.27 9.20
C ALA A 187 -11.08 -0.64 7.95
N PHE A 188 -10.42 -1.80 7.98
CA PHE A 188 -10.48 -2.80 6.92
C PHE A 188 -11.83 -3.52 6.88
N VAL A 189 -12.45 -3.79 8.04
CA VAL A 189 -13.83 -4.33 8.12
C VAL A 189 -14.79 -3.40 7.38
N TYR A 190 -14.77 -2.09 7.69
CA TYR A 190 -15.59 -1.10 6.99
C TYR A 190 -15.30 -1.04 5.49
N ALA A 191 -14.02 -1.10 5.09
CA ALA A 191 -13.64 -1.07 3.68
C ALA A 191 -14.16 -2.27 2.88
N ILE A 192 -14.14 -3.47 3.47
CA ILE A 192 -14.69 -4.67 2.84
C ILE A 192 -16.21 -4.57 2.74
N HIS A 193 -16.92 -4.15 3.79
CA HIS A 193 -18.36 -3.94 3.74
C HIS A 193 -18.76 -2.97 2.61
N ASP A 194 -18.07 -1.82 2.52
CA ASP A 194 -18.31 -0.84 1.48
C ASP A 194 -17.92 -1.38 0.07
N PHE A 195 -16.97 -2.32 -0.03
CA PHE A 195 -16.54 -2.92 -1.31
C PHE A 195 -17.64 -3.83 -1.89
N TYR A 196 -18.35 -4.53 -1.02
CA TYR A 196 -19.56 -5.29 -1.35
C TYR A 196 -20.83 -4.42 -1.40
N GLN A 197 -20.69 -3.08 -1.34
CA GLN A 197 -21.79 -2.11 -1.37
C GLN A 197 -22.84 -2.30 -0.26
N LEU A 198 -22.41 -2.78 0.90
CA LEU A 198 -23.29 -2.97 2.05
C LEU A 198 -23.50 -1.61 2.74
N PRO A 199 -24.75 -1.22 3.07
CA PRO A 199 -25.04 0.09 3.62
C PRO A 199 -24.50 0.28 5.05
N THR A 200 -24.27 -0.82 5.78
CA THR A 200 -23.68 -0.81 7.11
C THR A 200 -22.98 -2.14 7.40
N VAL A 201 -22.20 -2.17 8.49
CA VAL A 201 -21.65 -3.42 9.01
C VAL A 201 -22.80 -4.22 9.63
N GLU A 202 -22.96 -5.46 9.17
CA GLU A 202 -23.97 -6.38 9.65
C GLU A 202 -23.30 -7.68 10.09
N LYS A 203 -23.89 -8.31 11.11
CA LYS A 203 -23.40 -9.58 11.67
C LYS A 203 -23.54 -10.71 10.66
N ASP A 204 -24.74 -10.81 10.08
CA ASP A 204 -25.07 -11.79 9.06
C ASP A 204 -25.12 -11.10 7.71
N ASN A 205 -24.19 -11.48 6.83
CA ASN A 205 -24.13 -11.02 5.46
C ASN A 205 -24.12 -12.23 4.52
N SER A 206 -24.82 -12.14 3.39
CA SER A 206 -24.87 -13.21 2.39
C SER A 206 -23.52 -13.44 1.70
N PHE A 207 -22.64 -12.44 1.66
CA PHE A 207 -21.36 -12.53 0.96
C PHE A 207 -20.22 -13.04 1.82
N PHE A 208 -20.19 -12.72 3.11
CA PHE A 208 -19.10 -13.13 3.97
C PHE A 208 -19.45 -13.17 5.45
N GLU A 209 -18.64 -13.91 6.19
CA GLU A 209 -18.55 -13.94 7.65
C GLU A 209 -17.20 -13.36 8.06
N TRP A 210 -17.10 -12.73 9.23
CA TRP A 210 -15.82 -12.18 9.66
C TRP A 210 -15.57 -12.35 11.15
N LYS A 211 -14.30 -12.53 11.49
CA LYS A 211 -13.76 -12.42 12.85
C LYS A 211 -12.66 -11.38 12.86
N MET A 212 -12.48 -10.70 13.98
CA MET A 212 -11.39 -9.73 14.14
C MET A 212 -10.67 -9.95 15.47
N ASN A 213 -9.35 -9.89 15.42
CA ASN A 213 -8.49 -9.78 16.58
C ASN A 213 -7.84 -8.38 16.61
N SER A 214 -7.64 -7.87 17.82
CA SER A 214 -6.68 -6.83 18.16
C SER A 214 -6.51 -6.81 19.69
N LEU A 215 -5.64 -5.95 20.22
CA LEU A 215 -5.60 -5.68 21.65
C LEU A 215 -7.00 -5.25 22.14
N ASN A 216 -7.47 -5.88 23.21
CA ASN A 216 -8.79 -5.62 23.78
C ASN A 216 -8.84 -4.21 24.39
N PRO A 217 -9.64 -3.27 23.86
CA PRO A 217 -9.69 -1.91 24.38
C PRO A 217 -10.51 -1.76 25.66
N PHE A 218 -11.23 -2.82 26.08
CA PHE A 218 -12.13 -2.79 27.23
C PHE A 218 -11.46 -3.26 28.54
N ILE A 219 -10.18 -3.63 28.50
CA ILE A 219 -9.41 -4.00 29.68
C ILE A 219 -8.39 -2.91 30.04
N LYS A 220 -8.13 -2.75 31.34
CA LYS A 220 -7.32 -1.65 31.87
C LYS A 220 -5.85 -1.77 31.47
N GLU A 221 -5.35 -2.99 31.38
CA GLU A 221 -3.97 -3.33 31.05
C GLU A 221 -3.57 -2.80 29.66
N ASN A 222 -4.54 -2.67 28.76
CA ASN A 222 -4.32 -2.24 27.37
C ASN A 222 -4.55 -0.74 27.15
N GLU A 223 -4.95 0.05 28.16
CA GLU A 223 -5.39 1.44 27.98
C GLU A 223 -4.40 2.33 27.21
N LEU A 224 -3.10 2.09 27.39
CA LEU A 224 -2.03 2.86 26.75
C LEU A 224 -1.63 2.35 25.35
N CYS A 225 -1.97 1.11 25.03
CA CYS A 225 -1.47 0.40 23.84
C CYS A 225 -2.57 0.08 22.82
N ALA A 226 -3.81 -0.15 23.26
CA ALA A 226 -4.93 -0.46 22.39
C ALA A 226 -5.53 0.78 21.72
N PHE A 227 -6.00 0.59 20.50
CA PHE A 227 -6.85 1.59 19.84
C PHE A 227 -8.23 1.62 20.49
N LYS A 228 -8.77 2.81 20.71
CA LYS A 228 -10.13 2.98 21.23
C LYS A 228 -11.17 2.54 20.20
N ASP A 229 -12.31 2.07 20.67
CA ASP A 229 -13.47 1.74 19.82
C ASP A 229 -14.24 3.00 19.38
N GLU A 230 -13.58 3.89 18.63
CA GLU A 230 -14.15 5.20 18.27
C GLU A 230 -15.44 5.09 17.44
N ALA A 231 -15.60 4.01 16.67
CA ALA A 231 -16.76 3.77 15.82
C ALA A 231 -17.80 2.82 16.45
N GLY A 232 -17.54 2.29 17.65
CA GLY A 232 -18.41 1.31 18.33
C GLY A 232 -18.47 -0.06 17.63
N LEU A 233 -17.49 -0.39 16.77
CA LEU A 233 -17.48 -1.65 16.03
C LEU A 233 -17.24 -2.83 16.97
N MET A 234 -16.25 -2.71 17.86
CA MET A 234 -15.82 -3.80 18.73
C MET A 234 -16.86 -4.10 19.80
N GLU A 235 -17.52 -3.09 20.35
CA GLU A 235 -18.62 -3.25 21.30
C GLU A 235 -19.86 -3.86 20.62
N ARG A 236 -20.29 -3.29 19.48
CA ARG A 236 -21.50 -3.73 18.78
C ARG A 236 -21.40 -5.14 18.22
N PHE A 237 -20.21 -5.56 17.80
CA PHE A 237 -19.94 -6.88 17.23
C PHE A 237 -18.97 -7.67 18.11
N SER A 238 -19.18 -7.63 19.43
CA SER A 238 -18.34 -8.32 20.41
C SER A 238 -18.20 -9.82 20.16
N GLU A 239 -19.23 -10.48 19.62
CA GLU A 239 -19.17 -11.89 19.21
C GLU A 239 -18.23 -12.14 18.01
N ASN A 240 -17.97 -11.12 17.18
CA ASN A 240 -17.02 -11.21 16.08
C ASN A 240 -15.58 -10.96 16.56
N MET A 241 -15.38 -10.46 17.79
CA MET A 241 -14.05 -10.22 18.35
C MET A 241 -13.43 -11.50 18.89
N PHE A 242 -12.13 -11.67 18.68
CA PHE A 242 -11.34 -12.77 19.23
C PHE A 242 -10.16 -12.23 20.02
N TYR A 243 -10.27 -12.26 21.35
CA TYR A 243 -9.27 -11.73 22.28
C TYR A 243 -8.37 -12.81 22.92
N GLY A 244 -8.54 -14.08 22.57
CA GLY A 244 -7.84 -15.18 23.23
C GLY A 244 -8.35 -15.48 24.64
N SER A 245 -7.81 -16.52 25.27
CA SER A 245 -8.26 -17.00 26.58
C SER A 245 -7.93 -16.05 27.73
N ASP A 246 -6.82 -15.31 27.61
CA ASP A 246 -6.40 -14.28 28.57
C ASP A 246 -7.16 -12.94 28.41
N ASN A 247 -8.02 -12.84 27.40
CA ASN A 247 -8.82 -11.68 27.05
C ASN A 247 -8.02 -10.40 26.72
N THR A 248 -6.70 -10.49 26.58
CA THR A 248 -5.84 -9.34 26.25
C THR A 248 -5.92 -8.96 24.79
N GLY A 249 -6.19 -9.94 23.92
CA GLY A 249 -6.14 -9.78 22.47
C GLY A 249 -4.74 -9.65 21.90
N ASP A 250 -3.70 -9.80 22.72
CA ASP A 250 -2.31 -9.83 22.25
C ASP A 250 -2.05 -11.15 21.51
N ILE A 251 -1.92 -11.08 20.19
CA ILE A 251 -1.68 -12.27 19.37
C ILE A 251 -0.39 -12.98 19.72
N LEU A 252 0.59 -12.29 20.30
CA LEU A 252 1.86 -12.89 20.69
C LEU A 252 1.67 -13.97 21.77
N ASN A 253 0.61 -13.86 22.57
CA ASN A 253 0.23 -14.83 23.59
C ASN A 253 -0.56 -16.03 23.04
N PHE A 254 -1.01 -15.99 21.77
CA PHE A 254 -1.87 -17.05 21.24
C PHE A 254 -1.10 -18.37 21.14
N THR A 255 -1.62 -19.43 21.75
CA THR A 255 -1.07 -20.78 21.66
C THR A 255 -1.73 -21.55 20.51
N GLY A 256 -1.31 -22.80 20.31
CA GLY A 256 -2.00 -23.69 19.38
C GLY A 256 -3.48 -23.92 19.75
N GLU A 257 -3.86 -23.75 21.02
CA GLU A 257 -5.25 -23.87 21.44
C GLU A 257 -6.08 -22.66 21.00
N GLU A 258 -5.58 -21.43 21.15
CA GLU A 258 -6.23 -20.24 20.60
C GLU A 258 -6.40 -20.34 19.07
N ILE A 259 -5.39 -20.87 18.36
CA ILE A 259 -5.47 -21.07 16.91
C ILE A 259 -6.56 -22.09 16.55
N LYS A 260 -6.68 -23.20 17.30
CA LYS A 260 -7.78 -24.17 17.10
C LYS A 260 -9.15 -23.54 17.37
N ASN A 261 -9.26 -22.74 18.42
CA ASN A 261 -10.49 -22.04 18.77
C ASN A 261 -10.90 -21.04 17.68
N LEU A 262 -9.94 -20.37 17.04
CA LEU A 262 -10.20 -19.49 15.89
C LEU A 262 -10.84 -20.21 14.69
N ILE A 263 -10.64 -21.53 14.56
CA ILE A 263 -11.11 -22.32 13.42
C ILE A 263 -12.19 -23.34 13.79
N VAL A 264 -12.83 -23.20 14.96
CA VAL A 264 -13.91 -24.09 15.40
C VAL A 264 -15.07 -24.12 14.41
N ASP A 265 -15.37 -22.96 13.81
CA ASP A 265 -16.40 -22.79 12.79
C ASP A 265 -15.86 -22.96 11.36
N GLY A 266 -14.67 -23.56 11.22
CA GLY A 266 -13.94 -23.75 9.96
C GLY A 266 -12.75 -22.81 9.79
N LYS A 267 -12.03 -22.98 8.68
CA LYS A 267 -10.92 -22.11 8.25
C LYS A 267 -11.41 -20.90 7.44
N TYR A 268 -10.50 -19.95 7.20
CA TYR A 268 -10.80 -18.68 6.53
C TYR A 268 -10.37 -18.70 5.06
N ASP A 269 -11.07 -17.97 4.21
CA ASP A 269 -10.73 -17.83 2.79
C ASP A 269 -9.92 -16.57 2.51
N PHE A 270 -10.08 -15.55 3.34
CA PHE A 270 -9.36 -14.29 3.23
C PHE A 270 -8.87 -13.84 4.61
N ILE A 271 -7.58 -13.55 4.74
CA ILE A 271 -7.00 -13.06 5.99
C ILE A 271 -6.30 -11.72 5.71
N THR A 272 -6.49 -10.75 6.59
CA THR A 272 -5.76 -9.48 6.55
C THR A 272 -5.04 -9.23 7.86
N ALA A 273 -3.87 -8.60 7.79
CA ALA A 273 -3.03 -8.25 8.93
C ALA A 273 -2.45 -6.84 8.74
N ASP A 274 -2.85 -5.90 9.59
CA ASP A 274 -2.38 -4.49 9.57
C ASP A 274 -1.71 -4.09 10.90
N GLY A 275 -1.19 -5.07 11.63
CA GLY A 275 -0.51 -4.88 12.91
C GLY A 275 0.75 -4.02 12.83
N SER A 276 1.02 -3.29 13.91
CA SER A 276 2.27 -2.57 14.08
C SER A 276 2.53 -2.26 15.55
N ILE A 277 3.80 -2.18 15.91
CA ILE A 277 4.25 -1.72 17.22
C ILE A 277 4.69 -0.25 17.11
N ASN A 278 4.45 0.54 18.16
CA ASN A 278 4.82 1.95 18.21
C ASN A 278 6.36 2.10 18.21
N SER A 279 6.93 2.41 17.04
CA SER A 279 8.37 2.47 16.80
C SER A 279 8.88 3.90 16.57
N MET A 280 8.17 4.92 17.08
CA MET A 280 8.50 6.33 16.83
C MET A 280 9.94 6.71 17.19
N GLU A 281 10.56 6.03 18.17
CA GLU A 281 11.91 6.35 18.65
C GLU A 281 13.03 5.60 17.88
N CYS A 282 12.70 4.49 17.20
CA CYS A 282 13.67 3.57 16.59
C CYS A 282 13.32 3.19 15.13
N GLN A 283 13.04 4.18 14.28
CA GLN A 283 12.72 3.94 12.85
C GLN A 283 13.79 3.12 12.09
N GLY A 284 15.05 3.21 12.49
CA GLY A 284 16.14 2.43 11.89
C GLY A 284 16.12 0.94 12.22
N LYS A 285 15.36 0.53 13.24
CA LYS A 285 15.18 -0.87 13.66
C LYS A 285 13.72 -1.31 13.53
N GLN A 286 12.92 -0.60 12.74
CA GLN A 286 11.50 -0.87 12.61
C GLN A 286 11.22 -2.29 12.12
N GLU A 287 12.03 -2.80 11.19
CA GLU A 287 11.92 -4.16 10.66
C GLU A 287 12.04 -5.20 11.79
N LEU A 288 13.17 -5.22 12.50
CA LEU A 288 13.40 -6.15 13.62
C LEU A 288 12.40 -5.97 14.78
N ASN A 289 12.02 -4.73 15.11
CA ASN A 289 11.15 -4.47 16.25
C ASN A 289 9.72 -5.00 16.03
N VAL A 290 9.23 -4.98 14.79
CA VAL A 290 7.88 -5.43 14.47
C VAL A 290 7.82 -6.88 14.02
N LEU A 291 8.98 -7.46 13.67
CA LEU A 291 9.12 -8.81 13.15
C LEU A 291 8.40 -9.87 14.00
N PRO A 292 8.48 -9.90 15.36
CA PRO A 292 7.76 -10.90 16.14
C PRO A 292 6.24 -10.86 15.95
N LEU A 293 5.67 -9.67 15.73
CA LEU A 293 4.26 -9.51 15.43
C LEU A 293 3.92 -10.07 14.05
N ILE A 294 4.71 -9.69 13.03
CA ILE A 294 4.54 -10.17 11.65
C ILE A 294 4.68 -11.69 11.57
N GLU A 295 5.66 -12.27 12.26
CA GLU A 295 5.85 -13.73 12.37
C GLU A 295 4.61 -14.41 12.90
N LYS A 296 4.00 -13.84 13.94
CA LYS A 296 2.79 -14.37 14.56
C LYS A 296 1.57 -14.23 13.65
N GLU A 297 1.40 -13.10 12.97
CA GLU A 297 0.35 -12.89 11.98
C GLU A 297 0.47 -13.89 10.82
N ILE A 298 1.67 -14.08 10.28
CA ILE A 298 1.95 -15.07 9.22
C ILE A 298 1.66 -16.49 9.72
N LEU A 299 2.11 -16.86 10.91
CA LEU A 299 1.86 -18.19 11.49
C LEU A 299 0.35 -18.47 11.59
N ILE A 300 -0.41 -17.54 12.20
CA ILE A 300 -1.86 -17.70 12.33
C ILE A 300 -2.51 -17.79 10.96
N ALA A 301 -2.10 -16.96 9.99
CA ALA A 301 -2.64 -17.01 8.65
C ALA A 301 -2.40 -18.37 7.98
N LEU A 302 -1.16 -18.89 7.99
CA LEU A 302 -0.82 -20.17 7.37
C LEU A 302 -1.57 -21.36 8.01
N GLU A 303 -1.80 -21.35 9.31
CA GLU A 303 -2.52 -22.41 10.02
C GLU A 303 -4.03 -22.37 9.78
N THR A 304 -4.60 -21.17 9.59
CA THR A 304 -6.05 -20.95 9.59
C THR A 304 -6.66 -20.68 8.21
N LEU A 305 -5.84 -20.56 7.15
CA LEU A 305 -6.30 -20.30 5.79
C LEU A 305 -6.68 -21.59 5.03
N ASN A 306 -7.73 -21.49 4.22
CA ASN A 306 -8.17 -22.52 3.27
C ASN A 306 -7.27 -22.54 2.03
N ALA A 307 -7.11 -23.71 1.42
CA ALA A 307 -6.49 -23.82 0.11
C ALA A 307 -7.23 -22.96 -0.93
N GLY A 308 -6.49 -22.26 -1.80
CA GLY A 308 -7.00 -21.24 -2.70
C GLY A 308 -7.31 -19.88 -2.03
N GLY A 309 -7.10 -19.76 -0.72
CA GLY A 309 -7.31 -18.54 0.05
C GLY A 309 -6.33 -17.42 -0.29
N MET A 310 -6.64 -16.22 0.17
CA MET A 310 -5.81 -15.02 0.04
C MET A 310 -5.37 -14.51 1.40
N PHE A 311 -4.14 -14.00 1.49
CA PHE A 311 -3.61 -13.35 2.67
C PHE A 311 -2.98 -12.01 2.31
N ILE A 312 -3.31 -10.96 3.07
CA ILE A 312 -2.72 -9.63 2.93
C ILE A 312 -2.07 -9.25 4.25
N VAL A 313 -0.77 -8.94 4.22
CA VAL A 313 -0.01 -8.58 5.42
C VAL A 313 0.81 -7.32 5.21
N LYS A 314 0.76 -6.44 6.20
CA LYS A 314 1.60 -5.26 6.26
C LYS A 314 3.05 -5.64 6.54
N MET A 315 3.95 -5.09 5.72
CA MET A 315 5.39 -5.24 5.86
C MET A 315 6.06 -3.86 5.86
N TYR A 316 7.37 -3.84 6.09
CA TYR A 316 8.18 -2.64 5.99
C TYR A 316 9.29 -2.82 4.95
N THR A 317 10.53 -2.95 5.42
CA THR A 317 11.67 -3.31 4.58
C THR A 317 11.88 -4.83 4.59
N PHE A 318 12.78 -5.31 3.74
CA PHE A 318 13.11 -6.73 3.58
C PHE A 318 14.63 -6.97 3.68
N PHE A 319 15.31 -6.16 4.51
CA PHE A 319 16.77 -6.18 4.60
C PHE A 319 17.28 -7.23 5.57
N GLU A 320 16.48 -7.58 6.58
CA GLU A 320 16.83 -8.56 7.60
C GLU A 320 16.65 -9.98 7.09
N GLN A 321 17.53 -10.88 7.50
CA GLN A 321 17.54 -12.26 7.02
C GLN A 321 16.28 -13.01 7.46
N GLU A 322 15.80 -12.73 8.65
CA GLU A 322 14.60 -13.30 9.25
C GLU A 322 13.36 -12.92 8.41
N THR A 323 13.24 -11.65 8.01
CA THR A 323 12.20 -11.21 7.07
C THR A 323 12.29 -11.95 5.74
N GLN A 324 13.49 -12.12 5.19
CA GLN A 324 13.69 -12.84 3.92
C GLN A 324 13.30 -14.33 4.04
N VAL A 325 13.54 -14.95 5.19
CA VAL A 325 13.09 -16.32 5.47
C VAL A 325 11.57 -16.39 5.49
N LEU A 326 10.88 -15.44 6.14
CA LEU A 326 9.42 -15.38 6.14
C LEU A 326 8.84 -15.17 4.74
N VAL A 327 9.43 -14.26 3.95
CA VAL A 327 9.01 -14.05 2.56
C VAL A 327 9.25 -15.31 1.71
N THR A 328 10.35 -16.02 1.93
CA THR A 328 10.62 -17.31 1.27
C THR A 328 9.56 -18.34 1.63
N LYS A 329 9.18 -18.43 2.91
CA LYS A 329 8.11 -19.30 3.37
C LYS A 329 6.77 -18.95 2.72
N LEU A 330 6.43 -17.66 2.61
CA LEU A 330 5.23 -17.24 1.88
C LEU A 330 5.30 -17.65 0.40
N CYS A 331 6.45 -17.48 -0.26
CA CYS A 331 6.66 -17.90 -1.65
C CYS A 331 6.44 -19.41 -1.86
N GLN A 332 6.75 -20.24 -0.87
CA GLN A 332 6.51 -21.68 -0.89
C GLN A 332 5.03 -22.03 -0.65
N MET A 333 4.26 -21.14 -0.04
CA MET A 333 2.90 -21.45 0.41
C MET A 333 1.82 -20.83 -0.48
N PHE A 334 2.16 -19.91 -1.38
CA PHE A 334 1.21 -19.19 -2.23
C PHE A 334 1.66 -19.22 -3.69
N GLU A 335 0.69 -19.28 -4.62
CA GLU A 335 0.95 -19.27 -6.06
C GLU A 335 1.54 -17.94 -6.54
N LYS A 336 1.04 -16.82 -6.01
CA LYS A 336 1.42 -15.48 -6.46
C LYS A 336 1.59 -14.53 -5.29
N ILE A 337 2.70 -13.79 -5.29
CA ILE A 337 2.98 -12.75 -4.31
C ILE A 337 3.23 -11.44 -5.03
N GLN A 338 2.61 -10.38 -4.53
CA GLN A 338 2.87 -9.01 -4.96
C GLN A 338 3.10 -8.11 -3.75
N VAL A 339 4.06 -7.20 -3.89
CA VAL A 339 4.35 -6.15 -2.91
C VAL A 339 3.72 -4.86 -3.40
N VAL A 340 2.98 -4.16 -2.55
CA VAL A 340 2.20 -2.98 -2.92
C VAL A 340 2.48 -1.86 -1.92
N LYS A 341 2.67 -0.63 -2.42
CA LYS A 341 2.61 0.58 -1.60
C LYS A 341 1.35 1.37 -1.99
N PRO A 342 0.24 1.23 -1.24
CA PRO A 342 -1.00 1.92 -1.58
C PRO A 342 -0.81 3.44 -1.64
N SER A 343 -1.55 4.10 -2.53
CA SER A 343 -1.49 5.55 -2.79
C SER A 343 -1.67 6.41 -1.52
N CYS A 344 -2.51 5.95 -0.60
CA CYS A 344 -2.85 6.62 0.66
C CYS A 344 -1.89 6.28 1.81
N SER A 345 -0.90 5.40 1.58
CA SER A 345 0.21 5.21 2.51
C SER A 345 1.17 6.41 2.41
N LYS A 346 1.79 6.78 3.53
CA LYS A 346 2.75 7.90 3.55
C LYS A 346 3.92 7.57 2.64
N ALA A 347 4.11 8.36 1.58
CA ALA A 347 5.13 8.10 0.56
C ALA A 347 6.56 8.01 1.14
N SER A 348 6.84 8.73 2.23
CA SER A 348 8.16 8.78 2.89
C SER A 348 8.39 7.68 3.93
N ASN A 349 7.41 6.81 4.22
CA ASN A 349 7.61 5.67 5.12
C ASN A 349 7.96 4.40 4.32
N SER A 350 8.43 3.38 5.03
CA SER A 350 8.75 2.08 4.42
C SER A 350 7.59 1.09 4.44
N GLU A 351 6.37 1.52 4.80
CA GLU A 351 5.20 0.64 4.83
C GLU A 351 4.84 0.21 3.40
N VAL A 352 4.68 -1.10 3.24
CA VAL A 352 4.18 -1.81 2.06
C VAL A 352 3.27 -2.95 2.53
N TYR A 353 2.57 -3.61 1.62
CA TYR A 353 1.76 -4.79 1.89
C TYR A 353 2.15 -5.91 0.94
N LEU A 354 2.24 -7.13 1.45
CA LEU A 354 2.24 -8.32 0.60
C LEU A 354 0.79 -8.74 0.38
N ILE A 355 0.42 -8.98 -0.88
CA ILE A 355 -0.80 -9.69 -1.24
C ILE A 355 -0.36 -11.07 -1.74
N CYS A 356 -0.68 -12.09 -0.97
CA CYS A 356 -0.39 -13.49 -1.21
C CYS A 356 -1.68 -14.17 -1.70
N LEU A 357 -1.68 -14.62 -2.95
CA LEU A 357 -2.85 -15.18 -3.64
C LEU A 357 -2.72 -16.69 -3.81
N ASN A 358 -3.86 -17.36 -3.70
CA ASN A 358 -4.03 -18.80 -3.91
C ASN A 358 -3.09 -19.63 -3.02
N PHE A 359 -3.46 -19.74 -1.74
CA PHE A 359 -2.75 -20.58 -0.78
C PHE A 359 -2.72 -22.05 -1.20
N ASN A 360 -1.53 -22.66 -1.23
CA ASN A 360 -1.33 -24.03 -1.68
C ASN A 360 -1.75 -25.07 -0.62
N GLY A 361 -1.84 -24.70 0.66
CA GLY A 361 -2.08 -25.62 1.77
C GLY A 361 -0.86 -26.42 2.22
N SER A 362 0.17 -26.52 1.39
CA SER A 362 1.46 -27.15 1.70
C SER A 362 2.60 -26.41 1.01
N GLU A 363 3.82 -26.59 1.52
CA GLU A 363 5.02 -26.01 0.90
C GLU A 363 5.27 -26.62 -0.48
N ILE A 364 5.51 -25.75 -1.46
CA ILE A 364 6.10 -26.10 -2.74
C ILE A 364 7.58 -25.70 -2.75
N PHE A 365 8.38 -26.40 -3.53
CA PHE A 365 9.78 -26.01 -3.71
C PHE A 365 9.87 -24.68 -4.48
N VAL A 366 10.68 -23.76 -3.95
CA VAL A 366 11.09 -22.53 -4.64
C VAL A 366 12.59 -22.36 -4.49
N GLU A 367 13.27 -21.94 -5.54
CA GLU A 367 14.71 -21.64 -5.48
C GLU A 367 14.93 -20.36 -4.68
N ARG A 368 15.71 -20.45 -3.61
CA ARG A 368 15.94 -19.32 -2.69
C ARG A 368 16.57 -18.14 -3.42
N GLU A 369 17.47 -18.40 -4.36
CA GLU A 369 18.16 -17.40 -5.18
C GLU A 369 17.15 -16.52 -5.94
N LYS A 370 16.10 -17.13 -6.50
CA LYS A 370 15.04 -16.41 -7.22
C LYS A 370 14.22 -15.52 -6.27
N VAL A 371 13.92 -16.01 -5.07
CA VAL A 371 13.24 -15.22 -4.04
C VAL A 371 14.10 -14.01 -3.66
N ILE A 372 15.39 -14.21 -3.36
CA ILE A 372 16.30 -13.10 -3.00
C ILE A 372 16.44 -12.11 -4.16
N CYS A 373 16.50 -12.58 -5.40
CA CYS A 373 16.53 -11.75 -6.61
C CYS A 373 15.32 -10.80 -6.67
N ASN A 374 14.12 -11.34 -6.40
CA ASN A 374 12.89 -10.56 -6.31
C ASN A 374 12.92 -9.56 -5.16
N ILE A 375 13.40 -9.97 -3.98
CA ILE A 375 13.50 -9.07 -2.82
C ILE A 375 14.46 -7.90 -3.13
N VAL A 376 15.61 -8.14 -3.77
CA VAL A 376 16.56 -7.06 -4.14
C VAL A 376 15.91 -6.05 -5.08
N ARG A 377 15.26 -6.51 -6.16
CA ARG A 377 14.59 -5.63 -7.13
C ARG A 377 13.43 -4.86 -6.49
N CYS A 378 12.64 -5.55 -5.69
CA CYS A 378 11.54 -4.97 -4.92
C CYS A 378 12.06 -3.85 -3.98
N SER A 379 13.05 -4.17 -3.16
CA SER A 379 13.66 -3.21 -2.21
C SER A 379 14.23 -1.98 -2.91
N GLU A 380 14.87 -2.14 -4.07
CA GLU A 380 15.37 -1.02 -4.88
C GLU A 380 14.22 -0.08 -5.32
N ILE A 381 13.15 -0.64 -5.88
CA ILE A 381 11.99 0.12 -6.37
C ILE A 381 11.35 0.92 -5.23
N PHE A 382 11.04 0.27 -4.10
CA PHE A 382 10.36 0.94 -2.99
C PHE A 382 11.27 1.91 -2.23
N ALA A 383 12.57 1.62 -2.12
CA ALA A 383 13.54 2.59 -1.59
C ALA A 383 13.62 3.84 -2.47
N ASN A 384 13.64 3.69 -3.80
CA ASN A 384 13.65 4.82 -4.72
C ASN A 384 12.39 5.69 -4.60
N TYR A 385 11.20 5.09 -4.52
CA TYR A 385 9.96 5.84 -4.26
C TYR A 385 10.00 6.61 -2.95
N GLN A 386 10.55 6.00 -1.90
CA GLN A 386 10.67 6.63 -0.59
C GLN A 386 11.67 7.80 -0.61
N ILE A 387 12.85 7.59 -1.19
CA ILE A 387 13.90 8.60 -1.32
C ILE A 387 13.39 9.79 -2.14
N GLU A 388 12.74 9.54 -3.28
CA GLU A 388 12.19 10.59 -4.13
C GLU A 388 11.15 11.43 -3.37
N ALA A 389 10.24 10.78 -2.64
CA ALA A 389 9.23 11.49 -1.84
C ALA A 389 9.85 12.34 -0.72
N ILE A 390 10.91 11.85 -0.08
CA ILE A 390 11.66 12.61 0.93
C ILE A 390 12.34 13.83 0.30
N GLN A 391 13.01 13.65 -0.84
CA GLN A 391 13.70 14.73 -1.53
C GLN A 391 12.74 15.82 -2.01
N ILE A 392 11.62 15.45 -2.65
CA ILE A 392 10.60 16.41 -3.09
C ILE A 392 10.09 17.25 -1.91
N ASN A 393 9.86 16.64 -0.74
CA ASN A 393 9.43 17.37 0.45
C ASN A 393 10.51 18.35 0.94
N LYS A 394 11.78 17.95 0.94
CA LYS A 394 12.91 18.82 1.34
C LYS A 394 13.08 19.98 0.35
N ASP A 395 13.08 19.69 -0.95
CA ASP A 395 13.21 20.68 -2.03
C ASP A 395 12.04 21.68 -2.00
N ALA A 396 10.81 21.20 -1.80
CA ALA A 396 9.63 22.02 -1.66
C ALA A 396 9.74 22.95 -0.44
N TYR A 397 10.19 22.41 0.71
CA TYR A 397 10.34 23.19 1.92
C TYR A 397 11.42 24.27 1.76
N ASP A 398 12.62 23.89 1.30
CA ASP A 398 13.76 24.80 1.16
C ASP A 398 13.53 25.90 0.11
N SER A 399 12.70 25.63 -0.90
CA SER A 399 12.32 26.61 -1.91
C SER A 399 11.14 27.50 -1.51
N ASP A 400 10.59 27.35 -0.29
CA ASP A 400 9.39 28.06 0.15
C ASP A 400 8.19 27.84 -0.80
N LEU A 401 8.09 26.65 -1.41
CA LEU A 401 7.11 26.33 -2.45
C LEU A 401 5.67 26.71 -2.05
N LEU A 402 5.27 26.42 -0.82
CA LEU A 402 3.92 26.67 -0.33
C LEU A 402 3.61 28.15 -0.04
N LYS A 403 4.61 29.04 -0.07
CA LYS A 403 4.39 30.50 -0.03
C LYS A 403 3.95 31.04 -1.40
N SER A 404 4.23 30.32 -2.48
CA SER A 404 3.76 30.68 -3.84
C SER A 404 2.30 30.28 -4.02
N PRO A 405 1.37 31.25 -4.21
CA PRO A 405 -0.05 30.94 -4.44
C PRO A 405 -0.27 30.09 -5.68
N ILE A 406 0.53 30.34 -6.73
CA ILE A 406 0.47 29.60 -8.00
C ILE A 406 0.88 28.15 -7.77
N ALA A 407 2.03 27.91 -7.12
CA ALA A 407 2.49 26.55 -6.86
C ALA A 407 1.51 25.77 -5.97
N LYS A 408 0.97 26.42 -4.93
CA LYS A 408 -0.04 25.82 -4.06
C LYS A 408 -1.32 25.46 -4.81
N SER A 409 -1.77 26.32 -5.71
CA SER A 409 -2.92 26.05 -6.59
C SER A 409 -2.65 24.86 -7.51
N THR A 410 -1.48 24.82 -8.15
CA THR A 410 -1.08 23.69 -9.00
C THR A 410 -1.06 22.38 -8.24
N ILE A 411 -0.46 22.32 -7.04
CA ILE A 411 -0.48 21.12 -6.18
C ILE A 411 -1.91 20.65 -5.91
N ASN A 412 -2.82 21.57 -5.58
CA ASN A 412 -4.21 21.21 -5.28
C ASN A 412 -4.94 20.67 -6.52
N LEU A 413 -4.65 21.18 -7.72
CA LEU A 413 -5.19 20.61 -8.97
C LEU A 413 -4.71 19.18 -9.18
N ILE A 414 -3.42 18.92 -9.00
CA ILE A 414 -2.82 17.57 -9.13
C ILE A 414 -3.43 16.60 -8.12
N LYS A 415 -3.62 17.04 -6.87
CA LYS A 415 -4.31 16.22 -5.86
C LYS A 415 -5.76 15.93 -6.23
N SER A 416 -6.46 16.89 -6.81
CA SER A 416 -7.85 16.70 -7.23
C SER A 416 -7.94 15.66 -8.36
N GLU A 417 -7.00 15.68 -9.29
CA GLU A 417 -6.84 14.65 -10.33
C GLU A 417 -6.60 13.27 -9.69
N ALA A 418 -5.66 13.17 -8.74
CA ALA A 418 -5.37 11.93 -8.01
C ALA A 418 -6.60 11.36 -7.29
N ILE A 419 -7.37 12.22 -6.62
CA ILE A 419 -8.59 11.83 -5.89
C ILE A 419 -9.69 11.36 -6.86
N ASN A 420 -9.85 12.04 -8.00
CA ASN A 420 -10.80 11.61 -9.01
C ASN A 420 -10.42 10.25 -9.60
N GLU A 421 -9.13 10.02 -9.90
CA GLU A 421 -8.66 8.69 -10.32
C GLU A 421 -8.93 7.61 -9.28
N TYR A 422 -8.77 7.91 -7.99
CA TYR A 422 -9.12 6.99 -6.92
C TYR A 422 -10.61 6.65 -6.92
N PHE A 423 -11.49 7.63 -7.15
CA PHE A 423 -12.92 7.38 -7.24
C PHE A 423 -13.30 6.51 -8.42
N ASP A 424 -12.74 6.81 -9.58
CA ASP A 424 -13.08 6.15 -10.83
C ASP A 424 -12.54 4.71 -10.88
N LYS A 425 -11.39 4.45 -10.26
CA LYS A 425 -10.72 3.14 -10.26
C LYS A 425 -11.03 2.30 -9.03
N ILE A 426 -10.96 2.88 -7.83
CA ILE A 426 -10.91 2.12 -6.57
C ILE A 426 -12.27 2.09 -5.84
N MET A 427 -13.05 3.16 -5.93
CA MET A 427 -14.39 3.23 -5.32
C MET A 427 -15.49 2.60 -6.18
N VAL A 428 -15.12 1.62 -7.01
CA VAL A 428 -16.06 0.86 -7.84
C VAL A 428 -16.71 -0.30 -7.05
N PRO A 429 -17.92 -0.75 -7.45
CA PRO A 429 -18.55 -1.96 -6.90
C PRO A 429 -17.73 -3.21 -7.17
N ILE A 430 -17.83 -4.23 -6.30
CA ILE A 430 -17.35 -5.59 -6.61
C ILE A 430 -18.02 -6.18 -7.87
N SER A 431 -19.25 -5.76 -8.20
CA SER A 431 -19.93 -6.22 -9.41
C SER A 431 -19.36 -5.62 -10.71
N HIS A 432 -18.46 -4.63 -10.60
CA HIS A 432 -17.90 -3.96 -11.77
C HIS A 432 -16.80 -4.82 -12.40
N LYS A 433 -16.96 -5.18 -13.67
CA LYS A 433 -15.92 -5.90 -14.39
C LYS A 433 -14.75 -4.97 -14.67
N THR A 434 -13.63 -5.16 -13.96
CA THR A 434 -12.36 -4.51 -14.27
C THR A 434 -11.93 -4.90 -15.68
N SER A 435 -11.66 -3.91 -16.54
CA SER A 435 -11.04 -4.16 -17.83
C SER A 435 -9.54 -4.34 -17.56
N ASN A 436 -9.02 -5.55 -17.74
CA ASN A 436 -7.59 -5.84 -17.56
C ASN A 436 -6.71 -5.02 -18.49
#